data_AF-A0A5C6F645-F1
#
_entry.id   AF-A0A5C6F645-F1
#
_cell.length_a   1.000
_cell.length_b   1.000
_cell.length_c   1.000
_cell.angle_alpha   90.00
_cell.angle_beta   90.00
_cell.angle_gamma   90.00
#
_symmetry.space_group_name_H-M   'P 1'
#
loop_
_entity.id
_entity.type
_entity.pdbx_description
1 polymer ?
#
loop_
_entity_poly.entity_id
_entity_poly.type
_entity_poly.pdbx_seq_one_letter_code
_entity_poly.pdbx_strand_id
1 'polypeptide(L)' 'MKQHGLTYNSRKALMVNLGDVAGGEIANLISQMAAEIEELRRTKVNVTKIVPGVVDSINDHLIEEPV' A
#
# COMPACT_ATOMS: atom_id res chain seq x y z
N MET A 1 7.54 -8.35 14.57
CA MET A 1 7.46 -7.26 13.56
C MET A 1 8.83 -7.13 12.91
N LYS A 2 8.94 -7.21 11.58
CA LYS A 2 10.23 -7.00 10.90
C LYS A 2 10.58 -5.51 11.02
N GLN A 3 11.84 -5.17 11.35
CA GLN A 3 12.28 -3.78 11.36
C GLN A 3 12.15 -3.21 9.95
N HIS A 4 11.24 -2.25 9.77
CA HIS A 4 11.11 -1.51 8.51
C HIS A 4 12.13 -0.38 8.52
N GLY A 5 13.32 -0.68 8.00
CA GLY A 5 14.41 0.29 7.90
C GLY A 5 15.70 -0.35 7.41
N LEU A 6 16.64 0.50 6.98
CA LEU A 6 17.97 0.05 6.63
C LEU A 6 18.72 -0.39 7.89
N THR A 7 19.42 -1.52 7.79
CA THR A 7 20.35 -1.94 8.83
C THR A 7 21.47 -0.91 9.00
N TYR A 8 22.11 -0.90 10.18
CA TYR A 8 23.26 -0.03 10.42
C TYR A 8 24.35 -0.19 9.36
N ASN A 9 24.65 -1.43 8.96
CA ASN A 9 25.64 -1.72 7.93
C ASN A 9 25.23 -1.16 6.57
N SER A 10 23.96 -1.30 6.19
CA SER A 10 23.44 -0.73 4.94
C SER A 10 23.51 0.80 4.95
N ARG A 11 23.14 1.44 6.07
CA ARG A 11 23.23 2.89 6.22
C ARG A 11 24.68 3.38 6.13
N LYS A 12 25.61 2.69 6.79
CA LYS A 12 27.03 3.02 6.76
C LYS A 12 27.64 2.82 5.38
N ALA A 13 27.26 1.77 4.67
CA ALA A 13 27.69 1.54 3.29
C ALA A 13 27.24 2.70 2.37
N LEU A 14 26.02 3.22 2.53
CA LEU A 14 25.56 4.38 1.77
C LEU A 14 26.40 5.62 2.06
N MET A 15 26.64 5.93 3.34
CA MET A 15 27.46 7.07 3.75
C MET A 15 28.90 6.98 3.23
N VAL A 16 29.51 5.79 3.27
CA VAL A 16 30.87 5.58 2.78
C VAL A 16 30.98 5.72 1.26
N ASN A 17 30.01 5.20 0.50
CA ASN A 17 30.10 5.15 -0.96
C ASN A 17 29.55 6.39 -1.66
N LEU A 18 28.59 7.10 -1.05
CA LEU A 18 27.92 8.26 -1.64
C LEU A 18 28.26 9.56 -0.91
N GLY A 19 28.95 9.48 0.23
CA GLY A 19 29.20 10.59 1.14
C GLY A 19 28.11 10.72 2.21
N ASP A 20 28.46 11.34 3.34
CA ASP A 20 27.59 11.40 4.52
C ASP A 20 26.25 12.10 4.24
N VAL A 21 26.27 13.18 3.46
CA VAL A 21 25.07 13.96 3.11
C VAL A 21 24.14 13.16 2.19
N ALA A 22 24.62 12.77 1.01
CA ALA A 22 23.81 12.05 0.02
C ALA A 22 23.39 10.65 0.53
N GLY A 23 24.29 9.95 1.23
CA GLY A 23 23.99 8.67 1.86
C GLY A 23 22.93 8.79 2.97
N GLY A 24 22.97 9.89 3.73
CA GLY A 24 21.95 10.23 4.71
C GLY A 24 20.59 10.51 4.09
N GLU A 25 20.54 11.33 3.03
CA GLU A 25 19.31 11.66 2.31
C GLU A 25 18.64 10.40 1.71
N ILE A 26 19.42 9.54 1.05
CA ILE A 26 18.91 8.29 0.48
C ILE A 26 18.42 7.34 1.56
N ALA A 27 19.14 7.23 2.69
CA ALA A 27 18.69 6.40 3.80
C ALA A 27 17.35 6.89 4.38
N ASN A 28 17.18 8.21 4.50
CA ASN A 28 15.94 8.82 4.96
C ASN A 28 14.79 8.58 3.97
N LEU A 29 15.04 8.75 2.67
CA LEU A 29 14.05 8.49 1.62
C LEU A 29 13.57 7.03 1.64
N ILE A 30 14.49 6.07 1.71
CA ILE A 30 14.16 4.64 1.78
C ILE A 30 13.32 4.33 3.03
N SER A 31 13.64 4.94 4.17
CA SER A 31 12.84 4.78 5.40
C SER A 31 11.42 5.32 5.25
N GLN A 32 11.24 6.48 4.60
CA GLN A 32 9.91 7.04 4.32
C GLN A 32 9.11 6.13 3.37
N MET A 33 9.73 5.67 2.28
CA MET A 33 9.10 4.76 1.33
C MET A 33 8.68 3.42 1.98
N ALA A 34 9.51 2.88 2.87
CA ALA A 34 9.17 1.64 3.58
C ALA A 34 7.94 1.82 4.48
N ALA A 35 7.79 2.98 5.13
CA ALA A 35 6.61 3.32 5.92
C ALA A 35 5.36 3.46 5.05
N GLU A 36 5.48 4.14 3.90
CA GLU A 36 4.37 4.31 2.95
C GLU A 36 3.91 2.96 2.35
N ILE A 37 4.86 2.08 2.00
CA ILE A 37 4.53 0.73 1.52
C ILE A 37 3.80 -0.08 2.59
N GLU A 38 4.20 0.02 3.86
CA GLU A 38 3.50 -0.66 4.96
C GLU A 38 2.07 -0.13 5.14
N GLU A 39 1.88 1.19 5.04
CA GLU A 39 0.56 1.81 5.10
C GLU A 39 -0.32 1.36 3.92
N LEU A 40 0.24 1.31 2.71
CA LEU A 40 -0.43 0.76 1.53
C LEU A 40 -0.78 -0.72 1.72
N ARG A 41 0.09 -1.53 2.34
CA ARG A 41 -0.23 -2.94 2.63
C ARG A 41 -1.39 -3.10 3.61
N ARG A 42 -1.53 -2.19 4.58
CA ARG A 42 -2.64 -2.17 5.54
C ARG A 42 -3.95 -1.73 4.89
N THR A 43 -3.88 -0.79 3.96
CA THR A 43 -5.06 -0.18 3.32
C THR A 43 -5.51 -0.89 2.05
N LYS A 44 -4.64 -1.67 1.38
CA LYS A 44 -4.95 -2.45 0.16
C LYS A 44 -5.68 -3.77 0.47
N VAL A 45 -6.63 -3.75 1.39
CA VAL A 45 -7.80 -4.62 1.33
C VAL A 45 -8.82 -3.88 0.48
N ASN A 46 -9.17 -4.47 -0.66
CA ASN A 46 -10.13 -3.94 -1.62
C ASN A 46 -11.42 -3.54 -0.86
N VAL A 47 -11.66 -2.25 -0.63
CA VAL A 47 -12.89 -1.78 0.02
C VAL A 47 -14.01 -2.00 -0.98
N THR A 48 -14.68 -3.16 -0.92
CA THR A 48 -15.94 -3.36 -1.63
C THR A 48 -16.92 -2.37 -1.03
N LYS A 49 -17.24 -1.31 -1.78
CA LYS A 49 -18.23 -0.32 -1.36
C LYS A 49 -19.58 -1.02 -1.20
N ILE A 50 -19.96 -1.36 0.03
CA ILE A 50 -21.31 -1.81 0.33
C ILE A 50 -22.20 -0.57 0.21
N VAL A 51 -23.03 -0.52 -0.82
CA VAL A 51 -24.08 0.49 -0.98
C VAL A 51 -25.38 -0.12 -0.46
N PRO A 52 -25.88 0.27 0.73
CA PRO A 52 -27.20 -0.17 1.16
C PRO A 52 -28.25 0.40 0.21
N GLY A 53 -29.00 -0.47 -0.47
CA GLY A 53 -30.18 -0.09 -1.27
C GLY A 53 -30.20 -0.51 -2.76
N VAL A 54 -29.24 -1.29 -3.27
CA VAL A 54 -29.23 -1.71 -4.70
C VAL A 54 -29.50 -3.21 -4.91
N VAL A 55 -29.74 -3.98 -3.84
CA VAL A 55 -29.91 -5.45 -3.97
C VAL A 55 -31.31 -5.86 -4.41
N ASP A 56 -32.31 -4.96 -4.38
CA ASP A 56 -33.69 -5.31 -4.74
C ASP A 56 -34.10 -4.97 -6.18
N SER A 57 -33.25 -4.34 -6.99
CA SER A 57 -33.66 -3.87 -8.34
C SER A 57 -33.12 -4.69 -9.51
N ILE A 58 -32.29 -5.72 -9.27
CA ILE A 58 -31.74 -6.55 -10.36
C ILE A 58 -32.62 -7.80 -10.62
N ASN A 59 -33.46 -8.20 -9.66
CA ASN A 59 -34.32 -9.39 -9.80
C ASN A 59 -35.70 -9.10 -10.42
N ASP A 60 -36.06 -7.84 -10.70
CA ASP A 60 -37.41 -7.44 -11.11
C ASP A 60 -37.63 -7.35 -12.65
N HIS A 61 -36.63 -7.74 -13.46
CA HIS A 61 -36.69 -7.66 -14.92
C HIS A 61 -36.38 -8.98 -15.67
N LEU A 62 -36.53 -10.12 -15.00
CA LEU A 62 -36.38 -11.45 -15.63
C LEU A 62 -37.66 -12.30 -15.62
N ILE A 63 -38.83 -11.72 -15.33
CA ILE A 63 -40.12 -12.43 -15.38
C ILE A 63 -40.73 -12.32 -16.78
N GLU A 64 -40.57 -13.42 -17.53
CA GLU A 64 -41.37 -14.00 -18.62
C GLU A 64 -41.91 -13.14 -19.78
N GLU A 65 -41.64 -13.61 -21.01
CA GLU A 65 -42.60 -13.52 -22.12
C GLU A 65 -42.96 -14.93 -22.65
N PRO A 66 -44.16 -15.08 -23.23
CA PRO A 66 -45.03 -16.25 -23.03
C PRO A 66 -45.16 -17.18 -24.26
N VAL A 67 -45.53 -18.43 -23.96
CA VAL A 67 -46.06 -19.56 -24.79
C VAL A 67 -45.37 -19.91 -26.12
#